data_AF-A0A359E7E0-F1
#
_entry.id   AF-A0A359E7E0-F1
#
_cell.length_a   1.000
_cell.length_b   1.000
_cell.length_c   1.000
_cell.angle_alpha   90.00
_cell.angle_beta   90.00
_cell.angle_gamma   90.00
#
_symmetry.space_group_name_H-M   'P 1'
#
loop_
_entity.id
_entity.type
_entity.pdbx_description
1 polymer ?
#
loop_
_entity_poly.entity_id
_entity_poly.type
_entity_poly.pdbx_seq_one_letter_code
_entity_poly.pdbx_strand_id
1 'polypeptide(L)' 'SSLANAAGALLALDAEYADLDGHLLISNDTFSELQVNKDGKVILSNLPGLGVDRN' A
#
# COMPACT_ATOMS: atom_id res chain seq x y z
N SER A 1 -7.16 4.19 3.29
CA SER A 1 -6.99 2.76 3.63
C SER A 1 -5.92 2.17 2.75
N SER A 2 -5.12 1.28 3.32
CA SER A 2 -4.04 0.53 2.69
C SER A 2 -4.53 -0.27 1.50
N LEU A 3 -5.80 -0.69 1.45
CA LEU A 3 -6.41 -1.30 0.26
C LEU A 3 -6.29 -0.40 -0.99
N ALA A 4 -6.67 0.88 -0.87
CA ALA A 4 -6.61 1.81 -1.99
C ALA A 4 -5.15 2.14 -2.37
N ASN A 5 -4.28 2.31 -1.36
CA ASN A 5 -2.86 2.58 -1.61
C ASN A 5 -2.15 1.37 -2.24
N ALA A 6 -2.56 0.14 -1.94
CA ALA A 6 -2.02 -1.06 -2.58
C ALA A 6 -2.40 -1.12 -4.06
N ALA A 7 -3.66 -0.81 -4.39
CA ALA A 7 -4.09 -0.69 -5.78
C ALA A 7 -3.32 0.44 -6.51
N GLY A 8 -3.15 1.59 -5.86
CA GLY A 8 -2.34 2.70 -6.40
C GLY A 8 -0.87 2.32 -6.60
N ALA A 9 -0.27 1.54 -5.69
CA ALA A 9 1.12 1.09 -5.78
C ALA A 9 1.36 0.17 -6.96
N LEU A 10 0.40 -0.70 -7.31
CA LEU A 10 0.48 -1.55 -8.50
C LEU A 10 0.44 -0.72 -9.79
N LEU A 11 -0.39 0.32 -9.85
CA LEU A 11 -0.42 1.24 -10.99
C LEU A 11 0.85 2.11 -11.06
N ALA A 12 1.41 2.47 -9.91
CA ALA A 12 2.60 3.30 -9.81
C ALA A 12 3.90 2.60 -10.25
N LEU A 13 3.88 1.29 -10.55
CA LEU A 13 5.03 0.57 -11.10
C LEU A 13 5.50 1.14 -12.45
N ASP A 14 4.61 1.82 -13.18
CA ASP A 14 4.89 2.47 -14.46
C ASP A 14 4.79 4.01 -14.36
N ALA A 15 4.90 4.56 -13.15
CA ALA A 15 4.85 6.00 -12.90
C ALA A 15 6.21 6.51 -12.40
N GLU A 16 6.56 7.74 -12.77
CA GLU A 16 7.76 8.42 -12.24
C GLU A 16 7.56 8.91 -10.80
N TYR A 17 6.32 9.28 -10.45
CA TYR A 17 5.95 9.80 -9.13
C TYR A 17 4.59 9.26 -8.72
N ALA A 18 4.44 8.94 -7.43
CA ALA A 18 3.18 8.54 -6.83
C ALA A 18 3.12 9.02 -5.38
N ASP A 19 1.96 9.53 -4.98
CA ASP A 19 1.67 9.94 -3.62
C ASP A 19 0.75 8.89 -2.97
N LEU A 20 1.32 8.04 -2.12
CA LEU A 20 0.70 6.80 -1.62
C LEU A 20 0.88 6.61 -0.10
N ASP A 21 0.78 7.68 0.68
CA ASP A 21 0.96 7.64 2.14
C ASP A 21 -0.34 7.85 2.95
N GLY A 22 -1.47 8.17 2.32
CA GLY A 22 -2.71 8.52 3.03
C GLY A 22 -3.25 7.48 4.02
N HIS A 23 -2.90 6.19 3.87
CA HIS A 23 -3.25 5.15 4.86
C HIS A 23 -2.48 5.29 6.20
N LEU A 24 -1.33 5.96 6.20
CA LEU A 24 -0.56 6.25 7.42
C LEU A 24 -1.25 7.28 8.33
N LEU A 25 -2.24 8.00 7.80
CA LEU A 25 -2.97 9.06 8.51
C LEU A 25 -4.31 8.58 9.11
N ILE A 26 -4.61 7.29 9.04
CA ILE A 26 -5.83 6.71 9.63
C ILE A 26 -5.48 5.61 10.62
N SER A 27 -6.22 5.53 11.73
CA SER A 27 -6.00 4.55 12.79
C SER A 27 -6.91 3.32 12.71
N ASN A 28 -7.94 3.35 11.87
CA ASN A 28 -8.98 2.34 11.75
C ASN A 28 -8.90 1.55 10.44
N ASP A 29 -7.69 1.32 9.93
CA ASP A 29 -7.48 0.53 8.72
C ASP A 29 -7.68 -0.96 8.99
N THR A 30 -8.60 -1.59 8.27
CA THR A 30 -8.94 -3.02 8.45
C THR A 30 -8.12 -3.94 7.53
N PHE A 31 -7.20 -3.38 6.75
CA PHE A 31 -6.39 -4.12 5.79
C PHE A 31 -4.91 -4.09 6.18
N SER A 32 -4.21 -5.19 5.93
CA SER A 32 -2.80 -5.41 6.27
C SER A 32 -1.94 -5.68 5.02
N GLU A 33 -0.69 -6.07 5.24
CA GLU A 33 0.31 -6.47 4.23
C GLU A 33 1.00 -5.35 3.43
N LEU A 34 0.32 -4.25 3.09
CA LEU A 34 1.00 -3.09 2.51
C LEU A 34 1.87 -2.40 3.58
N GLN A 35 3.18 -2.30 3.35
CA GLN A 35 4.11 -1.69 4.30
C GLN A 35 4.85 -0.51 3.68
N VAL A 36 5.23 0.46 4.54
CA VAL A 36 6.19 1.51 4.20
C VAL A 36 7.41 1.32 5.09
N ASN A 37 8.57 1.12 4.48
CA ASN A 37 9.80 0.91 5.24
C ASN A 37 10.36 2.25 5.76
N LYS A 38 11.41 2.17 6.58
CA LYS A 38 12.12 3.32 7.17
C LYS A 38 12.73 4.29 6.15
N ASP A 39 12.92 3.86 4.89
CA ASP A 39 13.43 4.69 3.80
C ASP A 39 12.28 5.34 3.00
N GLY A 40 11.03 5.21 3.45
CA GLY A 40 9.84 5.73 2.77
C GLY A 40 9.41 4.91 1.55
N LYS A 41 9.92 3.69 1.37
CA LYS A 41 9.56 2.83 0.22
C LYS A 41 8.34 1.98 0.54
N VAL A 42 7.41 1.94 -0.41
CA VAL A 42 6.29 0.99 -0.40
C VAL A 42 6.82 -0.42 -0.67
N ILE A 43 6.45 -1.36 0.18
CA ILE A 43 6.77 -2.79 0.07
C ILE A 43 5.46 -3.54 -0.18
N LEU A 44 5.37 -4.20 -1.34
CA LEU A 44 4.26 -5.06 -1.71
C LEU A 44 4.44 -6.46 -1.12
N SER A 45 3.34 -7.12 -0.77
CA SER A 45 3.35 -8.52 -0.36
C SER A 45 3.42 -9.46 -1.57
N ASN A 46 3.64 -10.75 -1.30
CA ASN A 46 3.59 -11.80 -2.33
C ASN A 46 2.20 -12.46 -2.45
N LEU A 47 1.16 -11.88 -1.83
CA LEU A 47 -0.20 -12.38 -1.95
C LEU A 47 -0.76 -12.07 -3.34
N PRO A 48 -1.66 -12.91 -3.89
CA PRO A 48 -2.25 -12.67 -5.19
C PRO A 48 -3.15 -11.41 -5.22
N GLY A 49 -3.42 -10.91 -6.42
CA GLY A 49 -4.32 -9.78 -6.62
C GLY A 49 -3.71 -8.46 -6.12
N LEU A 50 -4.43 -7.76 -5.22
CA LEU A 50 -3.97 -6.49 -4.65
C LEU A 50 -2.94 -6.66 -3.52
N GLY A 51 -2.63 -7.88 -3.12
CA GLY A 51 -1.60 -8.13 -2.12
C GLY A 51 -1.96 -7.72 -0.70
N VAL A 52 -3.25 -7.67 -0.35
CA VAL A 52 -3.74 -7.29 0.99
C VAL A 52 -4.60 -8.39 1.61
N ASP A 53 -4.61 -8.45 2.93
CA ASP A 53 -5.53 -9.28 3.72
C ASP A 53 -6.44 -8.40 4.58
N ARG A 54 -7.62 -8.92 4.95
CA ARG A 54 -8.54 -8.24 5.85
C ARG A 54 -8.43 -8.87 7.24
N ASN A 55 -8.07 -8.05 8.22
CA ASN A 55 -7.99 -8.46 9.62
C ASN A 55 -9.38 -8.79 10.21
#